data_AF-A0A8J8JQL5-F1
#
_entry.id   AF-A0A8J8JQL5-F1
#
_cell.length_a   1.000
_cell.length_b   1.000
_cell.length_c   1.000
_cell.angle_alpha   90.00
_cell.angle_beta   90.00
_cell.angle_gamma   90.00
#
_symmetry.space_group_name_H-M   'P 1'
#
loop_
_entity.id
_entity.type
_entity.pdbx_description
1 polymer ?
#
loop_
_entity_poly.entity_id
_entity_poly.type
_entity_poly.pdbx_seq_one_letter_code
_entity_poly.pdbx_strand_id
1 'polypeptide(L)'
;MVLTADILGMLACTLAAFWGVASWALVRTMRQESRKVELLEGQDRIDTYSPTALAELREWIQNNHDDPLVDDARRRHNECVETLEGTDRRFYDWSDEEVERLERI
;
A
#
# COMPACT_ATOMS: atom_id res chain seq x y z
N MET A 1 -43.08 38.68 9.12
CA MET A 1 -41.74 39.29 9.16
C MET A 1 -41.07 39.01 7.84
N VAL A 2 -40.74 40.05 7.06
CA VAL A 2 -40.01 39.89 5.80
C VAL A 2 -38.54 39.73 6.17
N LEU A 3 -37.91 38.61 5.83
CA LEU A 3 -36.46 38.48 5.98
C LEU A 3 -35.82 39.53 5.07
N THR A 4 -35.20 40.54 5.65
CA THR A 4 -34.40 41.52 4.91
C THR A 4 -33.16 40.84 4.34
N ALA A 5 -32.67 41.39 3.23
CA ALA A 5 -31.48 40.87 2.54
C ALA A 5 -30.27 40.75 3.49
N ASP A 6 -30.15 41.68 4.44
CA ASP A 6 -29.08 41.69 5.44
C ASP A 6 -29.13 40.48 6.37
N ILE A 7 -30.33 40.07 6.80
CA ILE A 7 -30.52 38.90 7.67
C ILE A 7 -30.19 37.61 6.90
N LEU A 8 -30.61 37.52 5.64
CA LEU A 8 -30.27 36.41 4.75
C LEU A 8 -28.76 36.32 4.52
N GLY A 9 -28.09 37.45 4.30
CA GLY A 9 -26.64 37.51 4.14
C GLY A 9 -25.90 37.02 5.38
N MET A 10 -26.32 37.49 6.55
CA MET A 10 -25.71 37.09 7.82
C MET A 10 -25.93 35.59 8.11
N LEU A 11 -27.13 35.06 7.84
CA LEU A 11 -27.42 33.62 7.98
C LEU A 11 -26.57 32.77 7.04
N ALA A 12 -26.48 33.15 5.76
CA ALA A 12 -25.67 32.45 4.78
C ALA A 12 -24.17 32.48 5.14
N CYS A 13 -23.65 33.63 5.56
CA CYS A 13 -22.27 33.76 6.05
C CYS A 13 -22.01 32.85 7.25
N THR A 14 -22.92 32.83 8.23
CA THR A 14 -22.75 31.99 9.43
C THR A 14 -22.75 30.51 9.08
N LEU A 15 -23.67 30.08 8.21
CA LEU A 15 -23.75 28.69 7.76
C LEU A 15 -22.50 28.29 6.95
N ALA A 16 -22.04 29.14 6.04
CA ALA A 16 -20.85 28.90 5.25
C ALA A 16 -19.57 28.87 6.10
N ALA A 17 -19.43 29.80 7.06
CA ALA A 17 -18.28 29.87 7.94
C ALA A 17 -18.19 28.63 8.85
N PHE A 18 -19.32 28.17 9.39
CA PHE A 18 -19.32 27.07 10.34
C PHE A 18 -19.30 25.70 9.64
N TRP A 19 -20.25 25.47 8.73
CA TRP A 19 -20.41 24.18 8.07
C TRP A 19 -19.60 24.05 6.79
N GLY A 20 -19.45 25.15 6.05
CA GLY A 20 -18.67 25.15 4.81
C GLY A 20 -17.19 24.89 5.08
N VAL A 21 -16.60 25.59 6.06
CA VAL A 21 -15.19 25.39 6.42
C VAL A 21 -14.94 24.00 7.00
N ALA A 22 -15.80 23.52 7.89
CA ALA A 22 -15.68 22.18 8.47
C ALA A 22 -15.80 21.08 7.40
N SER A 23 -16.79 21.18 6.52
CA SER A 23 -16.98 20.22 5.42
C SER A 23 -15.83 20.28 4.41
N TRP A 24 -15.34 21.48 4.09
CA TRP A 24 -14.20 21.66 3.21
C TRP A 24 -12.93 21.04 3.80
N ALA A 25 -12.66 21.29 5.09
CA ALA A 25 -11.51 20.73 5.78
C ALA A 25 -11.60 19.19 5.80
N LEU A 26 -12.76 18.62 6.10
CA LEU A 26 -12.97 17.18 6.09
C LEU A 26 -12.75 16.59 4.69
N VAL A 27 -13.39 17.15 3.65
CA VAL A 27 -13.23 16.68 2.28
C VAL A 27 -11.78 16.83 1.81
N ARG A 28 -11.10 17.91 2.21
CA ARG A 28 -9.69 18.13 1.89
C ARG A 28 -8.80 17.08 2.56
N THR A 29 -9.00 16.83 3.85
CA THR A 29 -8.24 15.81 4.60
C THR A 29 -8.47 14.44 3.99
N MET A 30 -9.74 14.05 3.77
CA MET A 30 -10.08 12.77 3.14
C MET A 30 -9.45 12.63 1.76
N ARG A 31 -9.46 13.68 0.91
CA ARG A 31 -8.80 13.65 -0.40
C ARG A 31 -7.27 13.58 -0.31
N GLN A 32 -6.66 14.22 0.68
CA GLN A 32 -5.23 14.12 0.92
C GLN A 32 -4.84 12.73 1.40
N GLU A 33 -5.68 12.12 2.24
CA GLU A 33 -5.50 10.74 2.68
C GLU A 33 -5.73 9.76 1.53
N SER A 34 -6.78 9.92 0.72
CA SER A 34 -6.98 9.09 -0.48
C SER A 34 -5.81 9.18 -1.44
N ARG A 35 -5.24 10.37 -1.66
CA ARG A 35 -4.04 10.51 -2.49
C ARG A 35 -2.80 9.85 -1.85
N LYS A 36 -2.69 9.88 -0.52
CA LYS A 36 -1.62 9.14 0.19
C LYS A 36 -1.83 7.63 0.10
N VAL A 37 -3.07 7.16 0.21
CA VAL A 37 -3.44 5.75 0.05
C VAL A 37 -3.15 5.30 -1.38
N GLU A 38 -3.51 6.09 -2.38
CA GLU A 38 -3.18 5.81 -3.79
C GLU A 38 -1.66 5.79 -4.04
N LEU A 39 -0.90 6.64 -3.36
CA LEU A 39 0.57 6.61 -3.39
C LEU A 39 1.16 5.40 -2.63
N LEU A 40 0.48 4.88 -1.61
CA LEU A 40 0.88 3.65 -0.88
C LEU A 40 0.47 2.38 -1.64
N GLU A 41 -0.68 2.38 -2.32
CA GLU A 41 -1.10 1.33 -3.25
C GLU A 41 -0.20 1.31 -4.50
N GLY A 42 0.31 2.48 -4.91
CA GLY A 42 1.34 2.63 -5.95
C GLY A 42 2.78 2.41 -5.47
N GLN A 43 3.02 2.27 -4.15
CA GLN A 43 4.19 1.56 -3.63
C GLN A 43 3.90 0.06 -3.70
N ASP A 44 3.82 -0.34 -4.97
CA ASP A 44 3.68 -1.67 -5.49
C ASP A 44 4.47 -2.67 -4.66
N ARG A 45 3.92 -3.88 -4.52
CA ARG A 45 4.42 -4.99 -3.71
C ARG A 45 5.95 -5.03 -3.80
N ILE A 46 6.64 -4.47 -2.81
CA ILE A 46 8.10 -4.36 -2.88
C ILE A 46 8.66 -5.75 -2.67
N ASP A 47 9.53 -6.17 -3.58
CA ASP A 47 10.33 -7.37 -3.41
C ASP A 47 11.10 -7.26 -2.09
N THR A 48 10.67 -8.05 -1.11
CA THR A 48 11.17 -7.96 0.27
C THR A 48 12.57 -8.58 0.40
N TYR A 49 12.91 -9.49 -0.52
CA TYR A 49 14.17 -10.20 -0.54
C TYR A 49 14.94 -9.92 -1.83
N SER A 50 16.25 -9.76 -1.71
CA SER A 50 17.16 -9.78 -2.87
C SER A 50 17.27 -11.19 -3.46
N PRO A 51 17.77 -11.35 -4.70
CA PRO A 51 17.97 -12.66 -5.32
C PRO A 51 18.75 -13.64 -4.43
N THR A 52 19.84 -13.17 -3.83
CA THR A 52 20.67 -13.96 -2.91
C THR A 52 19.88 -14.35 -1.66
N ALA A 53 19.15 -13.42 -1.05
CA ALA A 53 18.42 -13.68 0.19
C ALA A 53 17.27 -14.68 -0.02
N LEU A 54 16.58 -14.61 -1.16
CA LEU A 54 15.51 -15.56 -1.48
C LEU A 54 16.08 -16.97 -1.77
N ALA A 55 17.23 -17.05 -2.43
CA ALA A 55 17.93 -18.31 -2.67
C ALA A 55 18.41 -18.96 -1.35
N GLU A 56 19.00 -18.17 -0.45
CA GLU A 56 19.40 -18.63 0.89
C GLU A 56 18.19 -19.09 1.72
N LEU A 57 17.06 -18.38 1.64
CA LEU A 57 15.81 -18.79 2.30
C LEU A 57 15.31 -20.14 1.77
N ARG A 58 15.34 -20.34 0.45
CA ARG A 58 14.97 -21.61 -0.19
C ARG A 58 15.88 -22.75 0.25
N GLU A 59 17.19 -22.55 0.26
CA GLU A 59 18.16 -23.54 0.73
C GLU A 59 17.91 -23.87 2.21
N TRP A 60 17.66 -22.87 3.04
CA TRP A 60 17.37 -23.06 4.45
C TRP A 60 16.09 -23.89 4.66
N ILE A 61 15.01 -23.61 3.91
CA ILE A 61 13.75 -24.39 3.96
C ILE A 61 13.97 -25.85 3.56
N GLN A 62 14.83 -26.11 2.56
CA GLN A 62 15.14 -27.46 2.09
C GLN A 62 15.97 -28.25 3.12
N ASN A 63 16.86 -27.57 3.84
CA ASN A 63 17.75 -28.22 4.80
C ASN A 63 17.13 -28.40 6.20
N ASN A 64 16.03 -27.71 6.51
CA ASN A 64 15.49 -27.65 7.87
C ASN A 64 14.01 -28.07 7.95
N HIS A 65 13.58 -29.14 7.28
CA HIS A 65 12.15 -29.51 7.20
C HIS A 65 11.40 -29.69 8.53
N ASP A 66 12.10 -30.05 9.61
CA ASP A 66 11.50 -30.29 10.93
C ASP A 66 11.55 -29.06 11.86
N ASP A 67 12.05 -27.92 11.38
CA ASP A 67 12.11 -26.69 12.17
C ASP A 67 10.72 -26.04 12.29
N PRO A 68 10.32 -25.58 13.49
CA PRO A 68 9.00 -24.97 13.71
C PRO A 68 8.73 -23.70 12.88
N LEU A 69 9.76 -23.06 12.31
CA LEU A 69 9.62 -21.85 11.50
C LEU A 69 9.52 -22.13 9.99
N VAL A 70 9.59 -23.39 9.54
CA VAL A 70 9.59 -23.77 8.12
C VAL A 70 8.34 -23.31 7.41
N ASP A 71 7.17 -23.49 8.03
CA ASP A 71 5.91 -23.13 7.41
C ASP A 71 5.78 -21.61 7.22
N ASP A 72 6.30 -20.84 8.18
CA ASP A 72 6.40 -19.38 8.07
C ASP A 72 7.39 -18.95 6.99
N ALA A 73 8.54 -19.64 6.90
CA ALA A 73 9.54 -19.39 5.88
C ALA A 73 9.03 -19.70 4.46
N ARG A 74 8.32 -20.83 4.27
CA ARG A 74 7.65 -21.19 3.01
C ARG A 74 6.62 -20.14 2.61
N ARG A 75 5.78 -19.72 3.55
CA ARG A 75 4.78 -18.67 3.28
C ARG A 75 5.44 -17.39 2.79
N ARG A 76 6.47 -16.90 3.48
CA ARG A 76 7.20 -15.68 3.09
C ARG A 76 7.93 -15.82 1.77
N HIS A 77 8.53 -16.97 1.49
CA HIS A 77 9.15 -17.26 0.20
C HIS A 77 8.11 -17.13 -0.92
N ASN A 78 6.96 -17.79 -0.78
CA ASN A 78 5.91 -17.81 -1.81
C ASN A 78 5.27 -16.43 -2.01
N GLU A 79 5.07 -15.66 -0.94
CA GLU A 79 4.60 -14.27 -1.01
C GLU A 79 5.57 -13.35 -1.79
N CYS A 80 6.88 -13.56 -1.64
CA CYS A 80 7.89 -12.81 -2.38
C CYS A 80 7.91 -13.20 -3.87
N VAL A 81 7.79 -14.49 -4.19
CA VAL A 81 7.70 -14.96 -5.59
C VAL A 81 6.45 -14.39 -6.26
N GLU A 82 5.28 -14.45 -5.61
CA GLU A 82 4.04 -13.91 -6.15
C GLU A 82 4.09 -12.39 -6.37
N THR A 83 4.79 -11.69 -5.49
CA THR A 83 5.06 -10.26 -5.60
C THR A 83 5.93 -9.95 -6.82
N LEU A 84 7.01 -10.72 -7.04
CA LEU A 84 7.91 -10.56 -8.19
C LEU A 84 7.25 -10.89 -9.53
N GLU A 85 6.31 -11.84 -9.56
CA GLU A 85 5.53 -12.18 -10.76
C GLU A 85 4.50 -11.09 -11.13
N GLY A 86 4.00 -10.34 -10.13
CA GLY A 86 2.90 -9.39 -10.30
C GLY A 86 3.30 -7.93 -10.49
N THR A 87 4.58 -7.60 -10.34
CA THR A 87 5.07 -6.21 -10.32
C THR A 87 6.16 -5.98 -11.36
N ASP A 88 5.96 -4.99 -12.23
CA ASP A 88 6.93 -4.58 -13.26
C ASP A 88 8.12 -3.77 -12.68
N ARG A 89 8.03 -3.39 -11.41
CA ARG A 89 8.96 -2.48 -10.74
C ARG A 89 9.69 -3.16 -9.59
N ARG A 90 10.92 -3.59 -9.86
CA ARG A 90 11.77 -4.32 -8.90
C ARG A 90 12.70 -3.35 -8.18
N PHE A 91 12.81 -3.46 -6.86
CA PHE A 91 13.71 -2.66 -6.03
C PHE A 91 15.14 -3.22 -6.07
N TYR A 92 15.29 -4.54 -6.03
CA TYR A 92 16.58 -5.20 -6.26
C TYR A 92 16.79 -5.50 -7.76
N ASP A 93 18.05 -5.69 -8.15
CA ASP A 93 18.49 -5.98 -9.52
C ASP A 93 18.15 -7.41 -9.97
N TRP A 94 16.86 -7.76 -9.92
CA TRP A 94 16.32 -9.02 -10.42
C TRP A 94 16.31 -9.06 -11.94
N SER A 95 17.02 -10.02 -12.54
CA SER A 95 16.86 -10.33 -13.96
C SER A 95 15.58 -11.11 -14.23
N ASP A 96 15.01 -10.95 -15.43
CA ASP A 96 13.81 -11.70 -15.83
C ASP A 96 14.05 -13.22 -15.78
N GLU A 97 15.24 -13.67 -16.18
CA GLU A 97 15.63 -15.08 -16.11
C GLU A 97 15.71 -15.60 -14.67
N GLU A 98 16.07 -14.77 -13.69
CA GLU A 98 16.07 -15.16 -12.28
C GLU A 98 14.66 -15.32 -11.75
N VAL A 99 13.76 -14.41 -12.10
CA VAL A 99 12.35 -14.46 -11.69
C VAL A 99 11.64 -15.65 -12.31
N GLU A 100 11.88 -15.94 -13.60
CA GLU A 100 11.29 -17.10 -14.30
C GLU A 100 11.70 -18.45 -13.71
N ARG A 101 12.89 -18.52 -13.07
CA ARG A 101 13.38 -19.73 -12.39
C ARG A 101 12.85 -19.88 -10.96
N LEU A 102 12.17 -18.88 -10.41
CA LEU A 102 11.61 -18.97 -9.07
C LEU A 102 10.40 -19.90 -9.06
N GLU A 103 10.44 -20.92 -8.22
CA GLU A 103 9.34 -21.84 -7.99
C GLU A 103 8.84 -21.70 -6.56
N ARG A 104 7.52 -21.70 -6.38
CA ARG A 104 6.91 -21.77 -5.04
C ARG A 104 7.19 -23.13 -4.40
N ILE A 105 7.37 -23.15 -3.07
CA ILE A 105 7.81 -24.31 -2.28
C ILE A 105 6.76 -24.68 -1.24
#